data_AF-A0A8B8BM03-F1
#
_entry.id   AF-A0A8B8BM03-F1
#
_cell.length_a   1.000
_cell.length_b   1.000
_cell.length_c   1.000
_cell.angle_alpha   90.00
_cell.angle_beta   90.00
_cell.angle_gamma   90.00
#
_symmetry.space_group_name_H-M   'P 1'
#
loop_
_entity.id
_entity.type
_entity.pdbx_description
1 polymer ?
#
loop_
_entity_poly.entity_id
_entity_poly.type
_entity_poly.pdbx_seq_one_letter_code
_entity_poly.pdbx_strand_id
1 'polypeptide(L)'
;MDISLLYILLRNFCGIQAHNKTWGNTPDSADRSVSANIERILMARNRCGHSTGGISNTEFNQVWSEVRAAVVDLDKTLGIGNKYQVVVDFILNDTMDPTRDRHFRDQLLKQITETENIKKDVHSLKSSQQKINERNIPLNIQEFEKNLSYRSMLQSSKRPVKVQ
;
A
#
# COMPACT_ATOMS: atom_id res chain seq x y z
N MET A 1 -22.93 15.25 11.96
CA MET A 1 -23.57 15.20 13.28
C MET A 1 -22.65 15.89 14.28
N ASP A 2 -23.15 16.76 15.16
CA ASP A 2 -22.31 17.45 16.15
C ASP A 2 -22.06 16.56 17.37
N ILE A 3 -20.85 16.02 17.46
CA ILE A 3 -20.45 15.12 18.54
C ILE A 3 -20.35 15.85 19.91
N SER A 4 -20.12 17.17 19.90
CA SER A 4 -20.08 17.98 21.13
C SER A 4 -21.48 18.07 21.72
N LEU A 5 -22.50 18.30 20.88
CA LEU A 5 -23.89 18.29 21.30
C LEU A 5 -24.30 16.90 21.84
N LEU A 6 -23.92 15.82 21.15
CA LEU A 6 -24.20 14.46 21.61
C LEU A 6 -23.58 14.19 23.00
N TYR A 7 -22.34 14.61 23.22
CA TYR A 7 -21.69 14.50 24.53
C TYR A 7 -22.44 15.26 25.63
N ILE A 8 -22.87 16.50 25.35
CA ILE A 8 -23.65 17.31 26.29
C ILE A 8 -24.97 16.62 26.66
N LEU A 9 -25.64 16.00 25.67
CA LEU A 9 -26.89 15.27 25.89
C LEU A 9 -26.68 14.04 26.78
N LEU A 10 -25.68 13.21 26.45
CA LEU A 10 -25.35 12.01 27.21
C LEU A 10 -25.00 12.32 28.67
N ARG A 11 -24.19 13.38 28.88
CA ARG A 11 -23.76 13.82 30.22
C ARG A 11 -24.90 14.36 31.06
N ASN A 12 -25.77 15.20 30.49
CA ASN A 12 -26.71 16.01 31.28
C ASN A 12 -28.14 15.47 31.28
N PHE A 13 -28.56 14.76 30.23
CA PHE A 13 -29.96 14.38 30.05
C PHE A 13 -30.20 12.86 30.11
N CYS A 14 -29.19 12.03 29.86
CA CYS A 14 -29.34 10.58 29.86
C CYS A 14 -29.13 9.91 31.23
N GLY A 15 -28.97 10.67 32.31
CA GLY A 15 -28.80 10.14 33.67
C GLY A 15 -27.52 9.34 33.89
N ILE A 16 -26.53 9.46 32.99
CA ILE A 16 -25.27 8.72 33.09
C ILE A 16 -24.43 9.35 34.20
N GLN A 17 -24.11 8.57 35.23
CA GLN A 17 -23.23 9.03 36.30
C GLN A 17 -21.81 9.21 35.79
N ALA A 18 -21.17 10.29 36.25
CA ALA A 18 -19.78 10.58 35.91
C ALA A 18 -18.86 9.45 36.42
N HIS A 19 -17.81 9.15 35.67
CA HIS A 19 -16.77 8.25 36.12
C HIS A 19 -16.01 8.85 37.32
N ASN A 20 -15.16 8.05 37.97
CA ASN A 20 -14.50 8.43 39.23
C ASN A 20 -13.64 9.71 39.14
N LYS A 21 -13.22 10.10 37.94
CA LYS A 21 -12.42 11.32 37.69
C LYS A 21 -13.26 12.52 37.26
N THR A 22 -14.59 12.38 37.20
CA THR A 22 -15.56 13.37 36.69
C THR A 22 -15.39 13.74 35.21
N TRP A 23 -16.48 14.19 34.59
CA TRP A 23 -16.52 14.58 33.17
C TRP A 23 -15.45 15.61 32.80
N GLY A 24 -14.89 15.47 31.59
CA GLY A 24 -13.86 16.36 31.06
C GLY A 24 -12.44 16.08 31.56
N ASN A 25 -12.26 15.07 32.41
CA ASN A 25 -10.95 14.60 32.87
C ASN A 25 -10.64 13.23 32.30
N THR A 26 -9.35 12.93 32.11
CA THR A 26 -8.90 11.62 31.66
C THR A 26 -9.36 10.52 32.63
N PRO A 27 -10.16 9.54 32.17
CA PRO A 27 -10.56 8.40 32.99
C PRO A 27 -9.38 7.52 33.35
N ASP A 28 -9.50 6.73 34.43
CA ASP A 28 -8.50 5.71 34.74
C ASP A 28 -8.41 4.69 33.60
N SER A 29 -7.20 4.23 33.26
CA SER A 29 -6.99 3.21 32.23
C SER A 29 -7.77 1.91 32.44
N ALA A 30 -8.10 1.56 33.68
CA ALA A 30 -8.86 0.36 34.04
C ALA A 30 -10.38 0.60 34.15
N ASP A 31 -10.84 1.86 34.13
CA ASP A 31 -12.26 2.19 34.26
C ASP A 31 -13.02 1.78 32.99
N ARG A 32 -13.92 0.79 33.09
CA ARG A 32 -14.71 0.27 31.96
C ARG A 32 -16.15 0.81 31.96
N SER A 33 -16.45 1.82 32.78
CA SER A 33 -17.80 2.40 32.88
C SER A 33 -18.23 3.09 31.57
N VAL A 34 -19.54 3.24 31.40
CA VAL A 34 -20.14 3.94 30.26
C VAL A 34 -19.60 5.36 30.13
N SER A 35 -19.56 6.11 31.22
CA SER A 35 -19.06 7.50 31.22
C SER A 35 -17.57 7.59 30.90
N ALA A 36 -16.74 6.68 31.41
CA ALA A 36 -15.32 6.62 31.05
C ALA A 36 -15.12 6.33 29.55
N ASN A 37 -15.89 5.40 28.99
CA ASN A 37 -15.80 5.07 27.56
C ASN A 37 -16.30 6.20 26.65
N ILE A 38 -17.36 6.91 27.04
CA ILE A 38 -17.81 8.13 26.35
C ILE A 38 -16.72 9.20 26.35
N GLU A 39 -16.06 9.42 27.49
CA GLU A 39 -14.98 10.42 27.61
C GLU A 39 -13.78 10.05 26.73
N ARG A 40 -13.38 8.76 26.68
CA ARG A 40 -12.30 8.30 25.78
C ARG A 40 -12.60 8.58 24.31
N ILE A 41 -13.84 8.33 23.86
CA ILE A 41 -14.26 8.61 22.48
C ILE A 41 -14.19 10.12 22.18
N LEU A 42 -14.62 10.96 23.13
CA LEU A 42 -14.52 12.41 22.98
C LEU A 42 -13.05 12.88 22.92
N MET A 43 -12.19 12.37 23.80
CA MET A 43 -10.76 12.70 23.82
C MET A 43 -10.07 12.28 22.51
N ALA A 44 -10.36 11.09 21.99
CA ALA A 44 -9.88 10.63 20.69
C ALA A 44 -10.28 11.60 19.58
N ARG A 45 -11.57 12.02 19.54
CA ARG A 45 -12.04 13.02 18.57
C ARG A 45 -11.28 14.32 18.68
N ASN A 46 -11.11 14.85 19.90
CA ASN A 46 -10.45 16.13 20.11
C ASN A 46 -8.98 16.10 19.66
N ARG A 47 -8.29 14.97 19.91
CA ARG A 47 -6.91 14.76 19.47
C ARG A 47 -6.79 14.77 17.94
N CYS A 48 -7.73 14.15 17.24
CA CYS A 48 -7.74 14.14 15.77
C CYS A 48 -8.20 15.48 15.17
N GLY A 49 -9.18 16.15 15.78
CA GLY A 49 -9.82 17.35 15.24
C GLY A 49 -9.01 18.65 15.41
N HIS A 50 -8.10 18.71 16.39
CA HIS A 50 -7.23 19.87 16.62
C HIS A 50 -5.80 19.67 16.10
N SER A 51 -5.52 18.59 15.37
CA SER A 51 -4.20 18.41 14.76
C SER A 51 -4.01 19.36 13.57
N THR A 52 -3.04 20.25 13.67
CA THR A 52 -2.65 21.19 12.60
C THR A 52 -1.73 20.54 11.55
N GLY A 53 -1.16 19.37 11.84
CA GLY A 53 -0.12 18.71 11.02
C GLY A 53 -0.42 17.27 10.63
N GLY A 54 -1.64 16.80 10.84
CA GLY A 54 -1.97 15.38 10.73
C GLY A 54 -1.47 14.58 11.95
N ILE A 55 -1.71 13.27 11.94
CA ILE A 55 -1.28 12.37 13.02
C ILE A 55 -0.36 11.30 12.45
N SER A 56 0.64 10.88 13.22
CA SER A 56 1.53 9.79 12.80
C SER A 56 0.78 8.47 12.76
N ASN A 57 1.26 7.48 12.00
CA ASN A 57 0.65 6.15 11.96
C ASN A 57 0.61 5.47 13.35
N THR A 58 1.67 5.64 14.14
CA THR A 58 1.74 5.13 15.52
C THR A 58 0.67 5.77 16.40
N GLU A 59 0.50 7.09 16.30
CA GLU A 59 -0.51 7.82 17.05
C GLU A 59 -1.93 7.46 16.61
N PHE A 60 -2.16 7.34 15.29
CA PHE A 60 -3.42 6.87 14.74
C PHE A 60 -3.78 5.49 15.28
N ASN A 61 -2.87 4.52 15.21
CA ASN A 61 -3.13 3.16 15.70
C ASN A 61 -3.41 3.13 17.20
N GLN A 62 -2.73 3.97 17.98
CA GLN A 62 -2.98 4.09 19.41
C GLN A 62 -4.38 4.64 19.69
N VAL A 63 -4.73 5.78 19.08
CA VAL A 63 -6.06 6.41 19.24
C VAL A 63 -7.16 5.47 18.75
N TRP A 64 -6.94 4.78 17.63
CA TRP A 64 -7.88 3.82 17.08
C TRP A 64 -8.13 2.64 18.03
N SER A 65 -7.05 2.08 18.60
CA SER A 65 -7.14 1.00 19.59
C SER A 65 -7.97 1.41 20.82
N GLU A 66 -7.81 2.65 21.29
CA GLU A 66 -8.58 3.22 22.39
C GLU A 66 -10.08 3.35 22.05
N VAL A 67 -10.40 3.86 20.86
CA VAL A 67 -11.78 3.96 20.37
C VAL A 67 -12.41 2.58 20.26
N ARG A 68 -11.71 1.62 19.65
CA ARG A 68 -12.18 0.24 19.50
C ARG A 68 -12.46 -0.41 20.86
N ALA A 69 -11.55 -0.26 21.83
CA ALA A 69 -11.74 -0.79 23.17
C ALA A 69 -12.98 -0.19 23.86
N ALA A 70 -13.16 1.13 23.78
CA ALA A 70 -14.32 1.81 24.34
C ALA A 70 -15.63 1.33 23.71
N VAL A 71 -15.67 1.14 22.38
CA VAL A 71 -16.85 0.61 21.68
C VAL A 71 -17.17 -0.82 22.11
N VAL A 72 -16.16 -1.68 22.24
CA VAL A 72 -16.34 -3.06 22.73
C VAL A 72 -16.93 -3.10 24.14
N ASP A 73 -16.47 -2.23 25.03
CA ASP A 73 -17.01 -2.17 26.40
C ASP A 73 -18.44 -1.62 26.45
N LEU A 74 -18.77 -0.67 25.56
CA LEU A 74 -20.15 -0.18 25.41
C LEU A 74 -21.07 -1.26 24.83
N ASP A 75 -20.63 -2.00 23.82
CA ASP A 75 -21.34 -3.14 23.24
C ASP A 75 -21.69 -4.19 24.32
N LYS A 76 -20.72 -4.54 25.17
CA LYS A 76 -20.92 -5.44 26.32
C LYS A 76 -21.92 -4.87 27.31
N THR A 77 -21.78 -3.59 27.67
CA THR A 77 -22.65 -2.93 28.66
C THR A 77 -24.10 -2.87 28.19
N LEU A 78 -24.32 -2.65 26.90
CA LEU A 78 -25.65 -2.60 26.30
C LEU A 78 -26.24 -3.98 26.01
N GLY A 79 -25.46 -5.06 26.16
CA GLY A 79 -25.89 -6.42 25.87
C GLY A 79 -26.17 -6.69 24.38
N ILE A 80 -25.59 -5.89 23.48
CA ILE A 80 -25.84 -5.95 22.03
C ILE A 80 -24.80 -6.80 21.27
N GLY A 81 -24.03 -7.61 21.99
CA GLY A 81 -23.04 -8.50 21.43
C GLY A 81 -21.80 -7.75 20.95
N ASN A 82 -21.47 -7.85 19.66
CA ASN A 82 -20.32 -7.21 19.02
C ASN A 82 -20.75 -6.29 17.86
N LYS A 83 -21.99 -5.80 17.89
CA LYS A 83 -22.60 -5.06 16.77
C LYS A 83 -21.76 -3.89 16.32
N TYR A 84 -21.35 -3.01 17.25
CA TYR A 84 -20.55 -1.84 16.90
C TYR A 84 -19.06 -2.14 16.84
N GLN A 85 -18.58 -3.18 17.53
CA GLN A 85 -17.22 -3.68 17.32
C GLN A 85 -17.00 -4.05 15.84
N VAL A 86 -17.91 -4.79 15.22
CA VAL A 86 -17.83 -5.17 13.80
C VAL A 86 -17.81 -3.93 12.89
N VAL A 87 -18.63 -2.92 13.23
CA VAL A 87 -18.68 -1.66 12.49
C VAL A 87 -17.36 -0.90 12.61
N VAL A 88 -16.78 -0.79 13.81
CA VAL A 88 -15.47 -0.15 14.00
C VAL A 88 -14.40 -0.91 13.21
N ASP A 89 -14.32 -2.23 13.34
CA ASP A 89 -13.33 -3.04 12.63
C ASP A 89 -13.41 -2.87 11.10
N PHE A 90 -14.62 -2.70 10.57
CA PHE A 90 -14.84 -2.38 9.16
C PHE A 90 -14.33 -0.97 8.80
N ILE A 91 -14.72 0.05 9.57
CA ILE A 91 -14.39 1.46 9.28
C ILE A 91 -12.87 1.69 9.24
N LEU A 92 -12.08 0.94 10.03
CA LEU A 92 -10.61 1.03 10.01
C LEU A 92 -10.03 0.89 8.59
N ASN A 93 -10.64 0.01 7.80
CA ASN A 93 -10.19 -0.31 6.45
C ASN A 93 -11.11 0.27 5.36
N ASP A 94 -12.12 1.05 5.76
CA ASP A 94 -13.08 1.63 4.83
C ASP A 94 -12.47 2.82 4.11
N THR A 95 -12.97 3.09 2.91
CA THR A 95 -12.52 4.20 2.08
C THR A 95 -13.27 5.48 2.45
N MET A 96 -12.52 6.54 2.75
CA MET A 96 -13.09 7.86 3.05
C MET A 96 -13.79 8.49 1.84
N ASP A 97 -13.42 8.09 0.63
CA ASP A 97 -14.02 8.58 -0.62
C ASP A 97 -14.03 7.42 -1.65
N PRO A 98 -15.12 6.63 -1.70
CA PRO A 98 -15.21 5.47 -2.59
C PRO A 98 -15.03 5.82 -4.07
N THR A 99 -15.48 7.01 -4.48
CA THR A 99 -15.40 7.48 -5.87
C THR A 99 -13.96 7.80 -6.23
N ARG A 100 -13.29 8.57 -5.39
CA ARG A 100 -11.89 8.95 -5.60
C ARG A 100 -10.96 7.75 -5.53
N ASP A 101 -11.20 6.85 -4.58
CA ASP A 101 -10.43 5.62 -4.45
C ASP A 101 -10.58 4.69 -5.66
N ARG A 102 -11.81 4.53 -6.17
CA ARG A 102 -12.04 3.80 -7.44
C ARG A 102 -11.27 4.46 -8.59
N HIS A 103 -11.38 5.77 -8.74
CA HIS A 103 -10.72 6.50 -9.81
C HIS A 103 -9.19 6.36 -9.77
N PHE A 104 -8.58 6.41 -8.59
CA PHE A 104 -7.14 6.16 -8.45
C PHE A 104 -6.77 4.72 -8.75
N ARG A 105 -7.56 3.74 -8.29
CA ARG A 105 -7.36 2.33 -8.62
C ARG A 105 -7.41 2.09 -10.13
N ASP A 106 -8.40 2.65 -10.82
CA ASP A 106 -8.55 2.52 -12.28
C ASP A 106 -7.38 3.16 -13.04
N GLN A 107 -6.90 4.32 -12.59
CA GLN A 107 -5.71 4.96 -13.16
C GLN A 107 -4.46 4.11 -12.97
N LEU A 108 -4.24 3.55 -11.78
CA LEU A 108 -3.11 2.67 -11.50
C LEU A 108 -3.14 1.43 -12.39
N LEU A 109 -4.31 0.80 -12.55
CA LEU A 109 -4.50 -0.35 -13.43
C LEU A 109 -4.19 -0.01 -14.89
N LYS A 110 -4.62 1.16 -15.35
CA LYS A 110 -4.30 1.65 -16.70
C LYS A 110 -2.80 1.82 -16.88
N GLN A 111 -2.11 2.47 -15.93
CA GLN A 111 -0.66 2.67 -15.98
C GLN A 111 0.12 1.35 -15.96
N ILE A 112 -0.31 0.37 -15.16
CA ILE A 112 0.29 -0.96 -15.15
C ILE A 112 0.16 -1.61 -16.53
N THR A 113 -1.02 -1.55 -17.14
CA THR A 113 -1.27 -2.11 -18.47
C THR A 113 -0.44 -1.43 -19.55
N GLU A 114 -0.35 -0.10 -19.53
CA GLU A 114 0.50 0.67 -20.44
C GLU A 114 1.98 0.28 -20.27
N THR A 115 2.46 0.13 -19.04
CA THR A 115 3.84 -0.28 -18.72
C THR A 115 4.14 -1.68 -19.23
N GLU A 116 3.20 -2.61 -19.11
CA GLU A 116 3.34 -3.97 -19.65
C GLU A 116 3.43 -3.99 -21.18
N ASN A 117 2.66 -3.16 -21.86
CA ASN A 117 2.73 -3.04 -23.31
C ASN A 117 4.05 -2.41 -23.77
N ILE A 118 4.49 -1.33 -23.12
CA ILE A 118 5.81 -0.72 -23.40
C ILE A 118 6.92 -1.74 -23.19
N LYS A 119 6.85 -2.56 -22.13
CA LYS A 119 7.83 -3.63 -21.89
C LYS A 119 7.89 -4.64 -23.05
N LYS A 120 6.74 -5.03 -23.61
CA LYS A 120 6.67 -5.92 -24.79
C LYS A 120 7.31 -5.26 -26.02
N ASP A 121 7.01 -3.99 -26.26
CA ASP A 121 7.57 -3.23 -27.38
C ASP A 121 9.09 -3.06 -27.25
N VAL A 122 9.59 -2.79 -26.06
CA VAL A 122 11.04 -2.74 -25.78
C VAL A 122 11.70 -4.11 -26.04
N HIS A 123 11.06 -5.21 -25.65
CA HIS A 123 11.56 -6.55 -25.94
C HIS A 123 11.62 -6.85 -27.46
N SER A 124 10.60 -6.44 -28.22
CA SER A 124 10.57 -6.64 -29.67
C SER A 124 11.62 -5.79 -30.40
N LEU A 125 11.80 -4.54 -29.98
CA LEU A 125 12.85 -3.65 -30.47
C LEU A 125 14.24 -4.20 -30.17
N LYS A 126 14.48 -4.66 -28.94
CA LYS A 126 15.75 -5.28 -28.55
C LYS A 126 16.08 -6.51 -29.41
N SER A 127 15.09 -7.35 -29.67
CA SER A 127 15.24 -8.52 -30.54
C SER A 127 15.56 -8.13 -31.99
N SER A 128 14.93 -7.07 -32.49
CA SER A 128 15.20 -6.55 -33.84
C SER A 128 16.59 -5.93 -33.95
N GLN A 129 17.02 -5.17 -32.94
CA GLN A 129 18.34 -4.57 -32.87
C GLN A 129 19.45 -5.64 -32.86
N GLN A 130 19.24 -6.73 -32.12
CA GLN A 130 20.18 -7.86 -32.08
C GLN A 130 20.36 -8.48 -33.48
N LYS A 131 19.25 -8.72 -34.20
CA LYS A 131 19.30 -9.25 -35.57
C LYS A 131 20.03 -8.31 -36.53
N ILE A 132 19.87 -6.98 -36.38
CA ILE A 132 20.61 -6.00 -37.19
C ILE A 132 22.11 -6.07 -36.88
N ASN A 133 22.48 -6.16 -35.60
CA ASN A 133 23.88 -6.25 -35.19
C ASN A 133 24.55 -7.53 -35.72
N GLU A 134 23.85 -8.66 -35.70
CA GLU A 134 24.34 -9.94 -36.26
C GLU A 134 24.55 -9.87 -37.79
N ARG A 135 23.72 -9.12 -38.52
CA ARG A 135 23.86 -8.92 -39.97
C ARG A 135 24.95 -7.92 -40.35
N ASN A 136 25.26 -6.98 -39.47
CA ASN A 136 26.25 -5.93 -39.69
C ASN A 136 27.69 -6.36 -39.36
N ILE A 137 27.97 -7.66 -39.18
CA ILE A 137 29.34 -8.17 -39.22
C ILE A 137 29.93 -7.74 -40.59
N PRO A 138 30.98 -6.91 -40.62
CA PRO A 138 31.49 -6.37 -41.88
C PRO A 138 31.87 -7.50 -42.83
N LEU A 139 31.40 -7.45 -44.08
CA LEU A 139 31.80 -8.34 -45.18
C LEU A 139 33.32 -8.54 -45.24
N ASN A 140 34.08 -7.50 -44.87
CA ASN A 140 35.53 -7.54 -44.81
C ASN A 140 36.09 -8.57 -43.80
N ILE A 141 35.40 -8.84 -42.69
CA ILE A 141 35.81 -9.87 -41.71
C ILE A 141 35.56 -11.27 -42.27
N GLN A 142 34.39 -11.51 -42.86
CA GLN A 142 34.07 -12.81 -43.50
C GLN A 142 34.98 -13.10 -44.70
N GLU A 143 35.32 -12.08 -45.48
CA GLU A 143 36.22 -12.19 -46.63
C GLU A 143 37.68 -12.35 -46.21
N PHE A 144 38.10 -11.72 -45.10
CA PHE A 144 39.42 -11.94 -44.50
C PHE A 144 39.55 -13.36 -43.93
N GLU A 145 38.53 -13.87 -43.24
CA GLU A 145 38.48 -15.27 -42.75
C GLU A 145 38.49 -16.29 -43.89
N LYS A 146 37.71 -16.06 -44.95
CA LYS A 146 37.75 -16.89 -46.17
C LYS A 146 39.14 -16.89 -46.77
N ASN A 147 39.76 -15.72 -46.94
CA ASN A 147 41.10 -15.61 -47.53
C ASN A 147 42.18 -16.26 -46.66
N LEU A 148 42.09 -16.16 -45.33
CA LEU A 148 42.95 -16.89 -44.39
C LEU A 148 42.79 -18.41 -44.52
N SER A 149 41.56 -18.90 -44.65
CA SER A 149 41.25 -20.31 -44.87
C SER A 149 41.78 -20.83 -46.22
N TYR A 150 41.60 -20.08 -47.31
CA TYR A 150 42.15 -20.44 -48.62
C TYR A 150 43.68 -20.48 -48.62
N ARG A 151 44.34 -19.53 -47.95
CA ARG A 151 45.81 -19.50 -47.86
C ARG A 151 46.39 -20.67 -47.07
N SER A 152 45.74 -21.09 -45.97
CA SER A 152 46.20 -22.23 -45.17
C SER A 152 46.02 -23.57 -45.89
N MET A 153 44.96 -23.73 -46.69
CA MET A 153 44.76 -24.88 -47.57
C MET A 153 45.83 -24.98 -48.66
N LEU A 154 46.16 -23.85 -49.32
CA LEU A 154 47.20 -23.81 -50.36
C LEU A 154 48.60 -24.14 -49.81
N GLN A 155 48.92 -23.72 -48.59
CA GLN A 155 50.17 -24.09 -47.93
C GLN A 155 50.20 -25.58 -47.54
N SER A 156 49.05 -26.17 -47.22
CA SER A 156 48.95 -27.60 -46.93
C SER A 156 49.04 -28.48 -48.18
N SER A 157 48.54 -28.01 -49.34
CA SER A 157 48.59 -28.72 -50.63
C SER A 157 49.96 -28.68 -51.32
N LYS A 158 50.87 -27.77 -50.93
CA LYS A 158 52.24 -27.68 -51.46
C LYS A 158 53.26 -28.50 -50.67
N ARG A 159 52.84 -29.24 -49.63
CA ARG A 159 53.73 -30.18 -48.96
C ARG A 159 53.98 -31.37 -49.89
N PRO A 160 55.23 -31.65 -50.27
CA PRO A 160 55.53 -32.73 -51.21
C PRO A 160 55.13 -34.07 -50.59
N VAL A 161 54.43 -34.89 -51.36
CA VAL A 161 54.23 -36.30 -51.05
C VAL A 161 55.61 -36.92 -51.02
N LYS A 162 56.07 -37.33 -49.83
CA LYS A 162 57.26 -38.17 -49.72
C LYS A 162 56.91 -39.50 -50.37
N VAL A 163 57.35 -39.69 -51.62
CA VAL A 163 57.35 -41.00 -52.25
C VAL A 163 58.50 -41.78 -51.59
N GLN A 164 58.12 -42.87 -50.96
CA GLN A 164 58.95 -43.78 -50.18
C GLN A 164 59.69 -44.75 -51.08
#